data_AF-A0A2D9UGW4-F1
#
_entry.id   AF-A0A2D9UGW4-F1
#
_cell.length_a   1.000
_cell.length_b   1.000
_cell.length_c   1.000
_cell.angle_alpha   90.00
_cell.angle_beta   90.00
_cell.angle_gamma   90.00
#
_symmetry.space_group_name_H-M   'P 1'
#
loop_
_entity.id
_entity.type
_entity.pdbx_description
1 polymer ?
#
loop_
_entity_poly.entity_id
_entity_poly.type
_entity_poly.pdbx_seq_one_letter_code
_entity_poly.pdbx_strand_id
1 'polypeptide(L)' 'MTTNTYNPLGLEDKLYSVKEFAFAVRTKFGAKDNLPDSILVDIFLKKYPVYYCKIKTSQNSKTQPGCSCC' A
#
# COMPACT_ATOMS: atom_id res chain seq x y z
N MET A 1 -19.47 2.40 -16.76
CA MET A 1 -18.74 3.32 -15.88
C MET A 1 -18.64 2.68 -14.50
N THR A 2 -17.48 2.16 -14.14
CA THR A 2 -17.09 1.89 -12.74
C THR A 2 -15.58 2.08 -12.69
N THR A 3 -15.17 3.34 -12.73
CA THR A 3 -13.83 3.72 -12.30
C THR A 3 -13.69 3.22 -10.87
N ASN A 4 -12.82 2.22 -10.67
CA ASN A 4 -12.56 1.61 -9.37
C ASN A 4 -11.81 2.64 -8.51
N THR A 5 -12.53 3.65 -8.03
CA THR A 5 -12.04 4.80 -7.26
C THR A 5 -11.38 4.39 -5.95
N TYR A 6 -11.61 3.15 -5.51
CA TYR A 6 -11.02 2.57 -4.29
C TYR A 6 -9.66 1.90 -4.51
N ASN A 7 -9.18 1.76 -5.76
CA ASN A 7 -7.88 1.13 -6.03
C ASN A 7 -7.04 1.93 -7.03
N PRO A 8 -6.58 3.15 -6.69
CA PRO A 8 -5.76 3.98 -7.57
C PRO A 8 -4.48 3.29 -8.06
N LEU A 9 -3.94 2.33 -7.30
CA LEU A 9 -2.77 1.55 -7.69
C LEU A 9 -3.08 0.32 -8.55
N GLY A 10 -4.34 -0.11 -8.64
CA GLY A 10 -4.72 -1.35 -9.32
C GLY A 10 -4.12 -2.61 -8.68
N LEU A 11 -3.85 -2.59 -7.37
CA LEU A 11 -3.28 -3.74 -6.66
C LEU A 11 -4.29 -4.89 -6.56
N GLU A 12 -3.79 -6.10 -6.78
CA GLU A 12 -4.51 -7.35 -6.56
C GLU A 12 -4.87 -7.53 -5.08
N ASP A 13 -5.70 -8.53 -4.80
CA ASP A 13 -6.05 -8.90 -3.44
C ASP A 13 -5.01 -9.86 -2.85
N LYS A 14 -3.83 -9.31 -2.56
CA LYS A 14 -2.73 -10.03 -1.90
C LYS A 14 -1.93 -9.11 -0.99
N LEU A 15 -1.11 -9.71 -0.14
CA LEU A 15 -0.17 -8.97 0.72
C LEU A 15 1.11 -8.65 -0.04
N TYR A 16 1.45 -7.36 -0.12
CA TYR A 16 2.64 -6.81 -0.76
C TYR A 16 3.73 -6.53 0.27
N SER A 17 4.98 -6.84 -0.03
CA SER A 17 6.09 -6.29 0.73
C SER A 17 6.20 -4.77 0.53
N VAL A 18 6.88 -4.10 1.45
CA VAL A 18 7.17 -2.65 1.35
C VAL A 18 7.83 -2.32 0.01
N LYS A 19 8.75 -3.16 -0.48
CA LYS A 19 9.42 -2.97 -1.78
C LYS A 19 8.47 -3.09 -2.96
N GLU A 20 7.64 -4.14 -2.98
CA GLU A 20 6.67 -4.35 -4.07
C GLU A 20 5.63 -3.23 -4.12
N PHE A 21 5.16 -2.78 -2.95
CA PHE A 21 4.22 -1.67 -2.86
C PHE A 21 4.87 -0.36 -3.31
N ALA A 22 6.07 -0.04 -2.84
CA ALA A 22 6.81 1.15 -3.25
C ALA A 22 7.06 1.16 -4.77
N PHE A 23 7.41 0.01 -5.36
CA PHE A 23 7.55 -0.14 -6.80
C PHE A 23 6.25 0.19 -7.53
N ALA A 24 5.12 -0.37 -7.09
CA ALA A 24 3.81 -0.09 -7.70
C ALA A 24 3.44 1.40 -7.62
N VAL A 25 3.72 2.06 -6.48
CA VAL A 25 3.51 3.51 -6.31
C VAL A 25 4.35 4.30 -7.32
N ARG A 26 5.65 4.02 -7.42
CA ARG A 26 6.53 4.72 -8.37
C ARG A 26 6.13 4.49 -9.82
N THR A 27 5.78 3.26 -10.19
CA THR A 27 5.32 2.91 -11.53
C THR A 27 4.03 3.64 -11.91
N LYS A 28 3.07 3.77 -10.97
CA LYS A 28 1.78 4.41 -11.24
C LYS A 28 1.82 5.92 -11.22
N PHE A 29 2.56 6.52 -10.29
CA PHE A 29 2.59 7.97 -10.10
C PHE A 29 3.80 8.66 -10.74
N GLY A 30 4.70 7.89 -11.37
CA GLY A 30 5.90 8.44 -12.01
C GLY A 30 6.84 9.13 -11.03
N ALA A 31 6.79 8.74 -9.76
CA ALA A 31 7.58 9.35 -8.71
C ALA A 31 9.07 9.04 -8.93
N LYS A 32 9.80 10.02 -9.48
CA LYS A 32 11.28 10.04 -9.56
C LYS A 32 11.89 10.54 -8.25
N ASP A 33 11.27 10.23 -7.13
CA ASP A 33 11.75 10.62 -5.82
C ASP A 33 12.74 9.56 -5.28
N ASN A 34 13.88 10.03 -4.78
CA ASN A 34 14.89 9.18 -4.14
C ASN A 34 14.50 8.84 -2.69
N LEU A 35 13.20 8.84 -2.36
CA LEU A 35 12.72 8.50 -1.03
C LEU A 35 12.99 7.02 -0.74
N PRO A 36 13.38 6.66 0.49
CA PRO A 36 13.42 5.26 0.90
C PRO A 36 12.04 4.61 0.76
N ASP A 37 12.00 3.35 0.34
CA ASP A 37 10.74 2.61 0.11
C ASP A 37 9.79 2.66 1.31
N SER A 38 10.32 2.56 2.54
CA SER A 38 9.53 2.63 3.77
C SER A 38 8.85 3.99 3.98
N ILE A 39 9.53 5.08 3.64
CA ILE A 39 9.01 6.44 3.78
C ILE A 39 7.95 6.72 2.72
N LEU A 40 8.22 6.31 1.47
CA LEU A 40 7.26 6.44 0.39
C LEU A 40 5.95 5.68 0.71
N VAL A 41 6.09 4.45 1.22
CA VAL A 41 4.96 3.63 1.66
C VAL A 41 4.20 4.29 2.81
N ASP A 42 4.86 4.77 3.85
CA ASP A 42 4.20 5.42 5.00
C ASP A 42 3.41 6.67 4.59
N ILE A 43 4.00 7.53 3.75
CA ILE A 43 3.31 8.72 3.20
C ILE A 43 2.08 8.29 2.39
N PHE A 44 2.23 7.27 1.55
CA PHE A 44 1.14 6.80 0.70
C PHE A 44 -0.01 6.19 1.52
N LEU A 45 0.31 5.40 2.54
CA LEU A 45 -0.67 4.79 3.45
C LEU A 45 -1.43 5.84 4.27
N LYS A 46 -0.77 6.91 4.72
CA LYS A 46 -1.45 8.03 5.38
C LYS A 46 -2.49 8.70 4.49
N LYS A 47 -2.22 8.76 3.19
CA LYS A 47 -3.14 9.32 2.19
C LYS A 47 -4.22 8.32 1.75
N TYR A 48 -3.88 7.04 1.69
CA TYR A 48 -4.75 5.96 1.23
C TYR A 48 -4.76 4.80 2.24
N PRO A 49 -5.46 4.95 3.38
CA PRO A 49 -5.44 3.98 4.46
C PRO A 49 -6.03 2.61 4.07
N VAL A 50 -6.79 2.55 2.98
CA VAL A 50 -7.34 1.31 2.37
C VAL A 50 -6.24 0.25 2.11
N TYR A 51 -5.00 0.69 1.90
CA TYR A 51 -3.89 -0.20 1.58
C TYR A 51 -3.14 -0.75 2.80
N TYR A 52 -3.45 -0.32 4.03
CA TYR A 52 -2.77 -0.82 5.23
C TYR A 52 -2.87 -2.35 5.35
N CYS A 53 -4.06 -2.91 5.07
CA CYS A 53 -4.29 -4.35 5.12
C CYS A 53 -3.69 -5.13 3.94
N LYS A 54 -3.12 -4.43 2.96
CA LYS A 54 -2.45 -5.03 1.79
C LYS A 54 -0.93 -5.06 1.91
N ILE A 55 -0.34 -4.65 3.04
CA ILE A 55 1.11 -4.60 3.22
C ILE A 55 1.59 -5.61 4.27
N LYS A 56 2.61 -6.39 3.92
CA LYS A 56 3.36 -7.28 4.81
C LYS A 56 4.20 -6.44 5.78
N THR A 57 3.61 -6.04 6.90
CA THR A 57 4.37 -5.53 8.04
C THR A 57 4.89 -6.71 8.87
N SER A 58 6.00 -6.52 9.59
CA SER A 58 6.51 -7.52 10.55
C SER A 58 5.52 -7.82 11.68
N GLN A 59 4.45 -7.02 11.83
CA GLN A 59 3.34 -7.23 12.75
C GLN A 59 2.28 -8.22 12.20
N ASN A 60 2.23 -8.45 10.88
CA ASN A 60 1.28 -9.40 10.29
C ASN A 60 1.61 -10.89 10.57
N SER A 61 2.77 -11.19 11.18
CA SER A 61 3.10 -12.53 11.67
C SER A 61 2.64 -12.81 13.10
N LYS A 62 2.12 -11.79 13.81
CA LYS A 62 1.53 -11.94 15.14
C LYS A 62 0.17 -11.23 15.15
N THR A 63 -0.88 -11.98 14.82
CA THR A 63 -2.26 -11.80 15.28
C THR A 63 -2.57 -10.38 15.79
N GLN A 64 -2.76 -9.42 14.89
CA GLN A 64 -3.43 -8.18 15.27
C GLN A 64 -4.94 -8.39 15.10
N PRO A 65 -5.74 -8.30 16.18
CA PRO A 65 -7.19 -8.28 16.06
C PRO A 65 -7.56 -6.91 15.47
N GLY A 66 -8.04 -6.92 14.23
CA GLY A 66 -8.66 -5.74 13.64
C GLY A 66 -7.83 -5.03 12.58
N CYS A 67 -7.63 -5.68 11.42
CA CYS A 67 -7.92 -4.96 10.18
C CYS A 67 -9.45 -4.78 10.14
N SER A 68 -9.96 -3.76 10.87
CA SER A 68 -11.31 -3.27 10.64
C SER A 68 -11.25 -2.48 9.34
N CYS A 69 -11.31 -3.20 8.21
CA CYS A 69 -11.70 -2.59 6.95
C CYS A 69 -13.15 -2.12 7.11
N CYS A 70 -13.34 -0.89 7.59
CA CYS A 70 -14.60 -0.16 7.46
C CYS A 70 -14.65 0.51 6.09
#